data_AF-A0A7W6AFG8-F1
#
_entry.id   AF-A0A7W6AFG8-F1
#
_cell.length_a   1.000
_cell.length_b   1.000
_cell.length_c   1.000
_cell.angle_alpha   90.00
_cell.angle_beta   90.00
_cell.angle_gamma   90.00
#
_symmetry.space_group_name_H-M   'P 1'
#
loop_
_entity.id
_entity.type
_entity.pdbx_description
1 polymer ?
#
loop_
_entity_poly.entity_id
_entity_poly.type
_entity_poly.pdbx_seq_one_letter_code
_entity_poly.pdbx_strand_id
1 'polypeptide(L)'
;MQSAEKALLTDAERAAGLRVTIDNRDFLRGTAKERMEYYKNGIASGIFTRNEAHEMEGFDRSDDPTADLLTPAVNLFGPDKQPQAPAE
;
A
#
# COMPACT_ATOMS: atom_id res chain seq x y z
N MET A 1 25.62 11.94 9.47
CA MET A 1 25.31 12.11 8.03
C MET A 1 25.97 10.98 7.28
N GLN A 2 25.17 10.16 6.61
CA GLN A 2 25.59 8.97 5.88
C GLN A 2 26.38 9.38 4.62
N SER A 3 27.25 8.51 4.07
CA SER A 3 28.00 8.80 2.84
C SER A 3 27.10 9.05 1.63
N ALA A 4 25.99 8.31 1.51
CA ALA A 4 25.02 8.48 0.43
C ALA A 4 24.34 9.86 0.46
N GLU A 5 23.98 10.36 1.63
CA GLU A 5 23.41 11.71 1.78
C GLU A 5 24.37 12.81 1.32
N LYS A 6 25.69 12.64 1.54
CA LYS A 6 26.70 13.61 1.05
C LYS A 6 26.93 13.54 -0.44
N ALA A 7 26.81 12.34 -1.03
CA ALA A 7 27.15 12.09 -2.42
C ALA A 7 25.95 12.31 -3.37
N LEU A 8 24.73 12.10 -2.88
CA LEU A 8 23.51 12.08 -3.70
C LEU A 8 22.62 13.30 -3.50
N LEU A 9 22.65 13.95 -2.32
CA LEU A 9 21.80 15.09 -2.03
C LEU A 9 22.58 16.41 -2.19
N THR A 10 21.93 17.40 -2.81
CA THR A 10 22.40 18.77 -2.85
C THR A 10 22.30 19.44 -1.47
N ASP A 11 22.98 20.58 -1.30
CA ASP A 11 22.93 21.37 -0.07
C ASP A 11 21.50 21.81 0.28
N ALA A 12 20.71 22.17 -0.73
CA ALA A 12 19.32 22.57 -0.57
C ALA A 12 18.43 21.41 -0.09
N GLU A 13 18.60 20.22 -0.67
CA GLU A 13 17.84 19.02 -0.29
C GLU A 13 18.20 18.56 1.13
N ARG A 14 19.48 18.66 1.51
CA ARG A 14 19.92 18.39 2.90
C ARG A 14 19.32 19.41 3.88
N ALA A 15 19.27 20.69 3.52
CA ALA A 15 18.63 21.72 4.33
C ALA A 15 17.11 21.54 4.45
N ALA A 16 16.48 21.00 3.41
CA ALA A 16 15.07 20.61 3.40
C ALA A 16 14.77 19.33 4.21
N GLY A 17 15.80 18.66 4.75
CA GLY A 17 15.65 17.53 5.65
C GLY A 17 15.47 16.17 4.96
N LEU A 18 15.73 16.08 3.64
CA LEU A 18 15.73 14.80 2.94
C LEU A 18 16.80 13.86 3.51
N ARG A 19 16.48 12.56 3.54
CA ARG A 19 17.39 11.51 4.03
C ARG A 19 17.44 10.36 3.05
N VAL A 20 18.60 9.70 3.00
CA VAL A 20 18.76 8.43 2.30
C VAL A 20 18.71 7.31 3.32
N THR A 21 17.76 6.40 3.15
CA THR A 21 17.63 5.20 3.99
C THR A 21 17.81 3.97 3.13
N ILE A 22 18.61 3.01 3.62
CA ILE A 22 18.73 1.69 3.03
C ILE A 22 17.76 0.78 3.77
N ASP A 23 16.73 0.30 3.09
CA ASP A 23 15.78 -0.65 3.66
C ASP A 23 16.29 -2.09 3.50
N ASN A 24 16.88 -2.63 4.58
CA ASN A 24 17.38 -4.01 4.56
C ASN A 24 16.27 -5.07 4.58
N ARG A 25 15.00 -4.69 4.78
CA ARG A 25 13.86 -5.63 4.71
C ARG A 25 13.78 -6.28 3.33
N ASP A 26 14.16 -5.55 2.28
CA ASP A 26 14.20 -6.05 0.90
C ASP A 26 15.08 -7.27 0.71
N PHE A 27 16.16 -7.41 1.50
CA PHE A 27 17.06 -8.55 1.39
C PHE A 27 16.45 -9.86 1.89
N LEU A 28 15.45 -9.77 2.78
CA LEU A 28 14.79 -10.92 3.41
C LEU A 28 13.36 -11.14 2.90
N ARG A 29 12.89 -10.27 2.01
CA ARG A 29 11.55 -10.35 1.43
C ARG A 29 11.49 -11.44 0.37
N GLY A 30 10.32 -12.09 0.24
CA GLY A 30 10.02 -13.00 -0.87
C GLY A 30 10.10 -12.28 -2.22
N THR A 31 9.96 -13.00 -3.33
CA THR A 31 10.00 -12.43 -4.68
C THR A 31 8.91 -11.36 -4.87
N ALA A 32 9.13 -10.40 -5.79
CA ALA A 32 8.13 -9.37 -6.08
C ALA A 32 6.76 -9.97 -6.44
N LYS A 33 6.76 -11.12 -7.14
CA LYS A 33 5.53 -11.86 -7.46
C LYS A 33 4.79 -12.30 -6.19
N GLU A 34 5.47 -12.99 -5.28
CA GLU A 34 4.87 -13.50 -4.04
C GLU A 34 4.32 -12.37 -3.16
N ARG A 35 5.01 -11.22 -3.13
CA ARG A 35 4.54 -10.04 -2.40
C ARG A 35 3.28 -9.44 -3.02
N MET A 36 3.27 -9.26 -4.34
CA MET A 36 2.09 -8.73 -5.03
C MET A 36 0.87 -9.67 -4.88
N GLU A 37 1.10 -10.99 -4.87
CA GLU A 37 0.07 -11.98 -4.56
C GLU A 37 -0.42 -11.87 -3.11
N TYR A 38 0.50 -11.72 -2.13
CA TYR A 38 0.17 -11.50 -0.73
C TYR A 38 -0.71 -10.26 -0.53
N TYR A 39 -0.31 -9.11 -1.07
CA TYR A 39 -1.08 -7.87 -0.97
C TYR A 39 -2.43 -7.96 -1.67
N LYS A 40 -2.48 -8.53 -2.89
CA LYS A 40 -3.73 -8.76 -3.61
C LYS A 40 -4.73 -9.56 -2.76
N ASN A 41 -4.27 -10.65 -2.13
CA ASN A 41 -5.12 -11.50 -1.29
C ASN A 41 -5.54 -10.78 0.00
N GLY A 42 -4.63 -10.06 0.64
CA GLY A 42 -4.90 -9.29 1.85
C GLY A 42 -5.92 -8.17 1.62
N ILE A 43 -5.78 -7.42 0.53
CA ILE A 43 -6.73 -6.37 0.13
C ILE A 43 -8.11 -6.98 -0.14
N ALA A 44 -8.19 -8.04 -0.96
CA ALA A 44 -9.46 -8.69 -1.28
C ALA A 44 -10.16 -9.31 -0.04
N SER A 45 -9.39 -9.66 0.99
CA SER A 45 -9.90 -10.19 2.26
C SER A 45 -10.19 -9.11 3.30
N GLY A 46 -9.96 -7.84 2.99
CA GLY A 46 -10.17 -6.73 3.93
C GLY A 46 -9.16 -6.67 5.08
N ILE A 47 -7.95 -7.23 4.90
CA ILE A 47 -6.87 -7.21 5.89
C ILE A 47 -6.06 -5.92 5.79
N PHE A 48 -5.81 -5.45 4.57
CA PHE A 48 -5.07 -4.23 4.28
C PHE A 48 -5.85 -3.35 3.30
N THR A 49 -5.66 -2.05 3.42
CA THR A 49 -6.01 -1.06 2.41
C THR A 49 -4.95 -1.04 1.30
N ARG A 50 -5.25 -0.37 0.18
CA ARG A 50 -4.27 -0.22 -0.92
C ARG A 50 -3.08 0.65 -0.49
N ASN A 51 -3.34 1.72 0.26
CA ASN A 51 -2.29 2.64 0.71
C ASN A 51 -1.37 2.02 1.77
N GLU A 52 -1.88 1.14 2.64
CA GLU A 52 -1.01 0.34 3.52
C GLU A 52 -0.08 -0.59 2.73
N ALA A 53 -0.58 -1.22 1.65
CA ALA A 53 0.25 -2.03 0.76
C ALA A 53 1.32 -1.19 0.04
N HIS A 54 0.99 0.02 -0.42
CA HIS A 54 1.95 0.95 -1.02
C HIS A 54 3.05 1.33 -0.03
N GLU A 55 2.68 1.70 1.20
CA GLU A 55 3.64 2.07 2.24
C GLU A 55 4.58 0.90 2.61
N MET A 56 4.05 -0.32 2.70
CA MET A 56 4.86 -1.51 2.98
C MET A 56 5.89 -1.80 1.88
N GLU A 57 5.52 -1.54 0.62
CA GLU A 57 6.37 -1.74 -0.57
C GLU A 57 7.22 -0.50 -0.91
N GLY A 58 7.03 0.62 -0.20
CA GLY A 58 7.77 1.87 -0.42
C GLY A 58 7.33 2.65 -1.66
N PHE A 59 6.09 2.47 -2.12
CA PHE A 59 5.49 3.26 -3.18
C PHE A 59 4.84 4.54 -2.64
N ASP A 60 4.67 5.51 -3.53
CA ASP A 60 3.87 6.69 -3.26
C ASP A 60 2.42 6.30 -2.96
N ARG A 61 1.81 7.01 -2.01
CA ARG A 61 0.39 6.82 -1.69
C ARG A 61 -0.48 7.24 -2.86
N SER A 62 -1.59 6.55 -3.05
CA SER A 62 -2.62 6.93 -4.01
C SER A 62 -3.56 7.98 -3.40
N ASP A 63 -3.91 8.97 -4.21
CA ASP A 63 -4.93 9.99 -3.88
C ASP A 63 -6.37 9.52 -4.16
N ASP A 64 -6.57 8.26 -4.59
CA ASP A 64 -7.90 7.69 -4.77
C ASP A 64 -8.66 7.71 -3.42
N PRO A 65 -9.87 8.28 -3.36
CA PRO A 65 -10.63 8.41 -2.10
C PRO A 65 -10.97 7.07 -1.44
N THR A 66 -10.88 5.98 -2.18
CA THR A 66 -11.14 4.62 -1.72
C THR A 66 -9.85 3.83 -1.42
N ALA A 67 -8.66 4.44 -1.54
CA ALA A 67 -7.38 3.75 -1.33
C ALA A 67 -7.11 3.40 0.13
N ASP A 68 -7.69 4.15 1.07
CA ASP A 68 -7.63 3.93 2.53
C ASP A 68 -8.88 3.20 3.07
N LEU A 69 -9.74 2.66 2.20
CA LEU A 69 -10.88 1.85 2.60
C LEU A 69 -10.56 0.36 2.48
N LEU A 70 -10.92 -0.41 3.50
CA LEU A 70 -10.85 -1.87 3.43
C LEU A 70 -11.90 -2.38 2.43
N THR A 71 -11.49 -3.31 1.57
CA THR A 71 -12.45 -3.97 0.67
C THR A 71 -13.26 -4.95 1.51
N PRO A 72 -14.61 -4.88 1.51
CA PRO A 72 -15.42 -5.88 2.19
C PRO A 72 -15.12 -7.25 1.60
N ALA A 73 -14.84 -8.23 2.45
CA ALA A 73 -14.64 -9.59 1.98
C ALA A 73 -15.91 -10.06 1.27
N VAL A 74 -15.80 -10.30 -0.04
CA VAL A 74 -16.91 -10.69 -0.95
C VAL A 74 -17.65 -11.96 -0.48
N ASN A 75 -16.99 -12.77 0.35
CA ASN A 75 -17.56 -14.00 0.92
C ASN A 75 -18.36 -13.76 2.21
N LEU A 76 -18.15 -12.64 2.89
CA LEU A 76 -18.81 -12.30 4.16
C LEU A 76 -20.04 -11.42 3.94
N PHE A 77 -19.97 -10.55 2.93
CA PHE A 77 -21.08 -9.70 2.49
C PHE A 77 -21.41 -10.13 1.05
N GLY A 78 -22.49 -10.90 0.88
CA GLY A 78 -22.99 -11.24 -0.45
C GLY A 78 -23.33 -9.99 -1.27
N PRO A 79 -23.60 -10.10 -2.58
CA PRO A 79 -24.00 -8.94 -3.38
C PRO A 79 -25.20 -8.29 -2.70
N ASP A 80 -25.11 -6.97 -2.49
CA ASP A 80 -26.16 -6.19 -1.83
C ASP A 80 -27.51 -6.60 -2.41
N LYS A 81 -28.38 -7.17 -1.57
CA LYS A 81 -29.74 -7.49 -1.98
C LYS A 81 -30.38 -6.20 -2.44
N GLN A 82 -30.53 -6.03 -3.75
CA GLN A 82 -31.38 -4.99 -4.31
C GLN A 82 -32.74 -5.04 -3.61
N PRO A 83 -33.30 -3.90 -3.17
CA PRO A 83 -34.62 -3.91 -2.55
C PRO A 83 -35.63 -4.45 -3.55
N GLN A 84 -36.16 -5.65 -3.25
CA GLN A 84 -37.28 -6.21 -3.99
C GLN A 84 -38.46 -5.26 -3.86
N ALA A 85 -38.86 -4.66 -4.99
CA ALA A 85 -40.12 -3.95 -5.08
C ALA A 85 -41.26 -4.94 -4.73
N PRO A 86 -42.25 -4.54 -3.92
CA PRO A 86 -43.34 -5.43 -3.55
C PRO A 86 -44.13 -5.80 -4.80
N ALA A 87 -44.36 -7.11 -5.00
CA ALA A 87 -45.23 -7.62 -6.05
C ALA A 87 -46.69 -7.25 -5.70
N GLU A 88 -47.40 -6.72 -6.71
CA GLU A 88 -48.84 -6.40 -6.68
C GLU A 88 -49.73 -7.64 -6.49
#